data_AF-A0A814VTV0-F1
#
_entry.id   AF-A0A814VTV0-F1
#
_cell.length_a   1.000
_cell.length_b   1.000
_cell.length_c   1.000
_cell.angle_alpha   90.00
_cell.angle_beta   90.00
_cell.angle_gamma   90.00
#
_symmetry.space_group_name_H-M   'P 1'
#
loop_
_entity.id
_entity.type
_entity.pdbx_description
1 polymer ?
#
loop_
_entity_poly.entity_id
_entity_poly.type
_entity_poly.pdbx_seq_one_letter_code
_entity_poly.pdbx_strand_id
1 'polypeptide(L)'
;MLNDRIATCDAFVILFKRTHILSKSKRSNFKFITSNGSELYLAETRRIIQIAVGMDSRNPQKPSSPPPSYESVVNDSRLSYQPTNWNFPQPSEESLPGLDEFVRRYEINPTFAERLRKLKGYEIVFICDDSGSMTAPLGTNINPYEQQRTRWDELKQTVSIVVDLASVFDPDGVDVYFLNREPMLHVRNSSELETIFALEPEGSTPIVPVFRQVLHDKRNQIYERNLLILLATDGVPTDEREQSDVRTLEHVLRNERRPINQIPVTIIACTDDDNSMSYLNNWDKQIPNLDVVDDYQSERKEIQACQGRDFPFGFGDYVVKILMGGIDSFFDQLDEKKVTLNSPQQWNSEIYNPFHGNYPTYS
;
A
#
# COMPACT_ATOMS: atom_id res chain seq x y z
N MET A 1 10.78 55.72 9.22
CA MET A 1 11.23 55.18 7.92
C MET A 1 12.07 53.94 8.25
N LEU A 2 11.43 52.78 8.35
CA LEU A 2 11.13 51.81 7.28
C LEU A 2 12.37 50.96 6.90
N ASN A 3 12.20 49.64 7.02
CA ASN A 3 12.89 48.55 6.32
C ASN A 3 14.37 48.32 6.72
N ASP A 4 14.86 47.15 7.15
CA ASP A 4 14.60 45.79 6.67
C ASP A 4 14.64 44.75 7.81
N ARG A 5 13.54 44.00 7.96
CA ARG A 5 13.52 42.64 8.51
C ARG A 5 12.98 41.76 7.39
N ILE A 6 13.44 40.50 7.37
CA ILE A 6 13.03 39.38 6.49
C ILE A 6 13.94 39.20 5.25
N ALA A 7 15.04 38.45 5.45
CA ALA A 7 15.71 37.66 4.41
C ALA A 7 16.63 36.61 5.07
N THR A 8 16.07 35.75 5.92
CA THR A 8 16.77 34.57 6.46
C THR A 8 15.78 33.41 6.43
N CYS A 9 15.77 32.64 5.34
CA CYS A 9 15.30 31.25 5.33
C CYS A 9 15.76 30.42 4.10
N ASP A 10 16.19 30.99 2.97
CA ASP A 10 16.30 30.19 1.72
C ASP A 10 17.72 29.73 1.30
N ALA A 11 18.68 29.54 2.21
CA ALA A 11 20.07 29.23 1.80
C ALA A 11 20.66 27.88 2.24
N PHE A 12 19.90 26.96 2.85
CA PHE A 12 20.49 25.75 3.45
C PHE A 12 20.15 24.40 2.80
N VAL A 13 19.53 24.36 1.62
CA VAL A 13 19.14 23.10 0.95
C VAL A 13 19.97 22.77 -0.30
N ILE A 14 20.91 23.62 -0.72
CA ILE A 14 21.70 23.36 -1.94
C ILE A 14 23.18 23.29 -1.60
N LEU A 15 23.68 22.13 -1.14
CA LEU A 15 25.01 21.60 -1.51
C LEU A 15 25.29 20.21 -0.91
N PHE A 16 24.72 19.14 -1.46
CA PHE A 16 25.31 17.79 -1.33
C PHE A 16 25.11 16.99 -2.61
N LYS A 17 25.76 17.43 -3.69
CA LYS A 17 26.07 16.58 -4.85
C LYS A 17 27.59 16.55 -5.04
N ARG A 18 28.14 15.33 -5.05
CA ARG A 18 29.49 14.90 -5.47
C ARG A 18 30.69 15.37 -4.64
N THR A 19 31.30 14.43 -3.91
CA THR A 19 32.66 13.92 -4.20
C THR A 19 33.02 12.74 -3.29
N HIS A 20 33.44 11.63 -3.91
CA HIS A 20 34.04 10.47 -3.26
C HIS A 20 35.46 10.76 -2.82
N ILE A 21 35.83 10.45 -1.57
CA ILE A 21 37.11 9.79 -1.21
C ILE A 21 36.85 8.90 0.03
N LEU A 22 36.76 7.58 -0.19
CA LEU A 22 36.84 6.59 0.88
C LEU A 22 38.32 6.24 1.09
N SER A 23 38.83 6.46 2.31
CA SER A 23 40.09 5.87 2.76
C SER A 23 39.88 5.29 4.17
N LYS A 24 40.03 3.97 4.28
CA LYS A 24 39.97 3.21 5.54
C LYS A 24 41.15 3.57 6.44
N SER A 25 40.89 3.99 7.68
CA SER A 25 41.82 3.81 8.79
C SER A 25 41.08 3.63 10.13
N LYS A 26 41.59 2.71 10.94
CA LYS A 26 41.02 2.28 12.22
C LYS A 26 41.20 3.37 13.29
N ARG A 27 40.11 3.58 14.06
CA ARG A 27 39.99 4.30 15.35
C ARG A 27 39.98 5.85 15.30
N SER A 28 38.81 6.36 15.69
CA SER A 28 38.50 7.58 16.46
C SER A 28 38.70 8.97 15.82
N ASN A 29 37.56 9.69 15.78
CA ASN A 29 37.33 11.14 15.60
C ASN A 29 37.22 11.65 14.15
N PHE A 30 35.97 11.80 13.69
CA PHE A 30 35.62 12.57 12.49
C PHE A 30 35.92 14.07 12.73
N LYS A 31 36.74 14.67 11.87
CA LYS A 31 36.95 16.13 11.79
C LYS A 31 36.06 16.69 10.67
N PHE A 32 35.23 17.69 10.99
CA PHE A 32 34.50 18.46 9.99
C PHE A 32 35.26 19.78 9.73
N ILE A 33 35.55 20.06 8.46
CA ILE A 33 36.19 21.30 8.02
C ILE A 33 35.18 22.04 7.16
N THR A 34 34.88 23.30 7.50
CA THR A 34 34.02 24.17 6.71
C THR A 34 34.78 24.74 5.51
N SER A 35 34.06 25.20 4.47
CA SER A 35 34.63 25.83 3.26
C SER A 35 35.51 27.06 3.53
N ASN A 36 35.55 27.55 4.77
CA ASN A 36 36.22 28.78 5.17
C ASN A 36 37.41 28.48 6.11
N GLY A 37 37.78 27.22 6.31
CA GLY A 37 38.99 26.82 7.04
C GLY A 37 38.94 26.99 8.56
N SER A 38 37.75 27.12 9.17
CA SER A 38 37.61 27.23 10.63
C SER A 38 37.31 25.87 11.28
N GLU A 39 38.07 25.51 12.32
CA GLU A 39 37.85 24.30 13.14
C GLU A 39 36.74 24.55 14.18
N LEU A 40 35.72 23.69 14.19
CA LEU A 40 34.68 23.68 15.24
C LEU A 40 35.08 22.73 16.38
N TYR A 41 35.26 23.28 17.58
CA TYR A 41 35.53 22.50 18.80
C TYR A 41 34.23 22.09 19.52
N LEU A 42 34.25 20.90 20.13
CA LEU A 42 33.17 20.07 20.70
C LEU A 42 32.29 20.66 21.83
N ALA A 43 32.29 21.97 22.05
CA ALA A 43 31.45 22.63 23.07
C ALA A 43 30.17 23.28 22.50
N GLU A 44 30.16 23.66 21.22
CA GLU A 44 28.99 24.32 20.58
C GLU A 44 27.92 23.32 20.10
N THR A 45 28.26 22.03 19.98
CA THR A 45 27.36 20.98 19.46
C THR A 45 26.23 20.61 20.44
N ARG A 46 26.40 20.87 21.74
CA ARG A 46 25.37 20.58 22.75
C ARG A 46 24.21 21.58 22.77
N ARG A 47 24.43 22.81 22.29
CA ARG A 47 23.38 23.85 22.25
C ARG A 47 22.45 23.69 21.05
N ILE A 48 22.94 23.14 19.95
CA ILE A 48 22.13 22.86 18.74
C ILE A 48 21.24 21.62 18.96
N ILE A 49 21.74 20.61 19.69
CA ILE A 49 20.96 19.39 20.00
C ILE A 49 19.86 19.68 21.06
N GLN A 50 20.08 20.58 22.02
CA GLN A 50 19.06 20.92 23.02
C GLN A 50 17.91 21.79 22.51
N ILE A 51 18.07 22.46 21.36
CA ILE A 51 16.95 23.17 20.70
C ILE A 51 16.11 22.20 19.84
N ALA A 52 16.67 21.05 19.44
CA ALA A 52 15.99 20.06 18.60
C ALA A 52 15.23 18.95 19.37
N VAL A 53 15.44 18.79 20.69
CA VAL A 53 14.89 17.64 21.46
C VAL A 53 14.13 18.08 22.74
N GLY A 54 13.47 19.24 22.72
CA GLY A 54 12.92 19.81 23.95
C GLY A 54 11.61 20.56 23.82
N MET A 55 10.52 19.92 23.38
CA MET A 55 9.16 20.31 23.74
C MET A 55 8.22 19.11 23.94
N ASP A 56 7.86 18.93 25.22
CA ASP A 56 6.62 18.38 25.78
C ASP A 56 6.35 16.86 25.85
N SER A 57 6.97 16.22 26.84
CA SER A 57 6.41 15.06 27.52
C SER A 57 5.40 15.49 28.60
N ARG A 58 4.12 15.62 28.21
CA ARG A 58 2.89 15.46 29.03
C ARG A 58 1.65 15.95 28.26
N ASN A 59 1.10 15.12 27.36
CA ASN A 59 -0.28 15.29 26.88
C ASN A 59 -0.79 13.92 26.38
N PRO A 60 -1.92 13.38 26.87
CA PRO A 60 -2.54 12.20 26.26
C PRO A 60 -2.82 12.51 24.78
N GLN A 61 -2.45 11.58 23.90
CA GLN A 61 -2.55 11.69 22.45
C GLN A 61 -3.88 12.31 22.04
N LYS A 62 -3.81 13.51 21.47
CA LYS A 62 -4.92 14.14 20.77
C LYS A 62 -5.25 13.21 19.58
N PRO A 63 -6.51 12.81 19.36
CA PRO A 63 -6.85 11.94 18.24
C PRO A 63 -6.31 12.56 16.95
N SER A 64 -5.65 11.74 16.13
CA SER A 64 -5.18 12.11 14.81
C SER A 64 -6.30 12.83 14.07
N SER A 65 -5.98 13.96 13.44
CA SER A 65 -6.90 14.69 12.58
C SER A 65 -7.65 13.73 11.64
N PRO A 66 -8.94 13.99 11.34
CA PRO A 66 -9.67 13.19 10.35
C PRO A 66 -8.86 13.10 9.06
N PRO A 67 -8.97 12.00 8.30
CA PRO A 67 -8.24 11.85 7.05
C PRO A 67 -8.48 13.10 6.16
N PRO A 68 -7.48 13.53 5.37
CA PRO A 68 -7.72 14.57 4.39
C PRO A 68 -8.94 14.19 3.55
N SER A 69 -9.82 15.17 3.27
CA SER A 69 -10.97 14.92 2.41
C SER A 69 -10.44 14.47 1.04
N TYR A 70 -10.61 13.18 0.72
CA TYR A 70 -10.35 12.65 -0.62
C TYR A 70 -11.25 13.32 -1.69
N GLU A 71 -12.19 14.17 -1.26
CA GLU A 71 -13.03 15.06 -2.07
C GLU A 71 -12.29 16.25 -2.69
N SER A 72 -11.02 16.54 -2.34
CA SER A 72 -10.31 17.66 -3.00
C SER A 72 -10.06 17.42 -4.50
N VAL A 73 -10.40 16.23 -4.99
CA VAL A 73 -10.43 15.85 -6.41
C VAL A 73 -11.85 16.09 -6.95
N VAL A 74 -12.09 17.33 -7.42
CA VAL A 74 -13.19 17.81 -8.26
C VAL A 74 -14.54 18.16 -7.59
N ASN A 75 -14.89 19.44 -7.74
CA ASN A 75 -16.24 20.03 -7.64
C ASN A 75 -17.20 19.42 -8.69
N ASP A 76 -17.66 18.19 -8.51
CA ASP A 76 -18.95 17.75 -9.08
C ASP A 76 -19.99 17.71 -7.96
N SER A 77 -20.82 18.75 -7.91
CA SER A 77 -21.91 18.94 -6.94
C SER A 77 -23.03 17.88 -7.07
N ARG A 78 -22.82 16.81 -7.83
CA ARG A 78 -23.76 15.69 -8.04
C ARG A 78 -23.31 14.35 -7.43
N LEU A 79 -22.14 14.27 -6.81
CA LEU A 79 -21.61 13.06 -6.14
C LEU A 79 -21.27 13.32 -4.67
N SER A 80 -22.14 14.02 -3.93
CA SER A 80 -21.96 14.25 -2.50
C SER A 80 -21.93 12.91 -1.73
N TYR A 81 -20.77 12.56 -1.18
CA TYR A 81 -20.64 11.49 -0.19
C TYR A 81 -21.42 11.89 1.06
N GLN A 82 -22.30 11.01 1.54
CA GLN A 82 -22.93 11.19 2.84
C GLN A 82 -22.14 10.37 3.86
N PRO A 83 -21.64 10.98 4.95
CA PRO A 83 -20.98 10.25 6.03
C PRO A 83 -21.86 9.08 6.49
N THR A 84 -21.31 7.87 6.42
CA THR A 84 -22.06 6.68 6.80
C THR A 84 -22.14 6.59 8.32
N ASN A 85 -23.36 6.58 8.87
CA ASN A 85 -23.57 6.48 10.32
C ASN A 85 -23.53 5.01 10.76
N TRP A 86 -22.37 4.35 10.56
CA TRP A 86 -22.18 2.98 11.02
C TRP A 86 -22.16 2.94 12.55
N ASN A 87 -23.00 2.10 13.13
CA ASN A 87 -22.91 1.80 14.55
C ASN A 87 -21.76 0.79 14.76
N PHE A 88 -20.54 1.29 14.92
CA PHE A 88 -19.36 0.46 15.13
C PHE A 88 -19.51 -0.34 16.44
N PRO A 89 -19.39 -1.68 16.40
CA PRO A 89 -19.37 -2.50 17.61
C PRO A 89 -18.28 -2.02 18.57
N GLN A 90 -18.53 -2.17 19.88
CA GLN A 90 -17.47 -1.94 20.87
C GLN A 90 -16.38 -3.02 20.71
N PRO A 91 -15.10 -2.69 20.98
CA PRO A 91 -14.00 -3.65 20.93
C PRO A 91 -14.31 -4.92 21.72
N SER A 92 -14.19 -6.10 21.11
CA SER A 92 -14.28 -7.38 21.83
C SER A 92 -12.90 -7.78 22.39
N GLU A 93 -12.85 -8.72 23.34
CA GLU A 93 -11.58 -9.27 23.87
C GLU A 93 -10.71 -9.95 22.80
N GLU A 94 -11.27 -10.28 21.64
CA GLU A 94 -10.56 -10.83 20.47
C GLU A 94 -10.10 -9.75 19.46
N SER A 95 -10.30 -8.47 19.74
CA SER A 95 -9.89 -7.38 18.84
C SER A 95 -8.37 -7.35 18.66
N LEU A 96 -7.91 -7.37 17.41
CA LEU A 96 -6.51 -7.17 17.09
C LEU A 96 -6.12 -5.73 17.42
N PRO A 97 -5.13 -5.49 18.29
CA PRO A 97 -4.68 -4.13 18.60
C PRO A 97 -4.32 -3.38 17.33
N GLY A 98 -4.91 -2.20 17.12
CA GLY A 98 -4.72 -1.39 15.91
C GLY A 98 -5.82 -1.52 14.85
N LEU A 99 -6.46 -2.69 14.73
CA LEU A 99 -7.52 -2.90 13.72
C LEU A 99 -8.72 -1.98 13.97
N ASP A 100 -9.19 -1.89 15.21
CA ASP A 100 -10.33 -1.06 15.58
C ASP A 100 -10.10 0.44 15.35
N GLU A 101 -8.87 0.90 15.58
CA GLU A 101 -8.49 2.29 15.29
C GLU A 101 -8.48 2.54 13.79
N PHE A 102 -7.93 1.61 13.01
CA PHE A 102 -7.90 1.69 11.56
C PHE A 102 -9.31 1.69 10.96
N VAL A 103 -10.17 0.76 11.39
CA VAL A 103 -11.57 0.65 10.96
C VAL A 103 -12.33 1.94 11.22
N ARG A 104 -12.17 2.56 12.39
CA ARG A 104 -12.79 3.86 12.69
C ARG A 104 -12.19 4.99 11.88
N ARG A 105 -10.86 5.03 11.71
CA ARG A 105 -10.15 6.10 11.00
C ARG A 105 -10.52 6.15 9.52
N TYR A 106 -10.70 4.99 8.90
CA TYR A 106 -11.01 4.85 7.47
C TYR A 106 -12.49 4.54 7.20
N GLU A 107 -13.33 4.58 8.23
CA GLU A 107 -14.78 4.34 8.16
C GLU A 107 -15.14 3.02 7.44
N ILE A 108 -14.34 1.97 7.68
CA ILE A 108 -14.52 0.67 7.02
C ILE A 108 -15.85 0.06 7.45
N ASN A 109 -16.63 -0.44 6.50
CA ASN A 109 -17.86 -1.14 6.77
C ASN A 109 -17.62 -2.28 7.78
N PRO A 110 -18.36 -2.37 8.90
CA PRO A 110 -18.14 -3.39 9.92
C PRO A 110 -18.21 -4.83 9.38
N THR A 111 -19.07 -5.10 8.39
CA THR A 111 -19.14 -6.40 7.73
C THR A 111 -17.88 -6.69 6.92
N PHE A 112 -17.23 -5.68 6.34
CA PHE A 112 -15.97 -5.84 5.60
C PHE A 112 -14.81 -6.04 6.57
N ALA A 113 -14.76 -5.25 7.64
CA ALA A 113 -13.79 -5.37 8.71
C ALA A 113 -13.81 -6.77 9.36
N GLU A 114 -14.99 -7.37 9.54
CA GLU A 114 -15.10 -8.71 10.11
C GLU A 114 -14.34 -9.77 9.27
N ARG A 115 -14.41 -9.64 7.94
CA ARG A 115 -13.82 -10.57 6.98
C ARG A 115 -12.29 -10.49 6.92
N LEU A 116 -11.70 -9.36 7.32
CA LEU A 116 -10.24 -9.20 7.41
C LEU A 116 -9.58 -10.24 8.33
N ARG A 117 -10.33 -10.85 9.28
CA ARG A 117 -9.79 -11.95 10.11
C ARG A 117 -9.27 -13.13 9.29
N LYS A 118 -9.71 -13.30 8.04
CA LYS A 118 -9.18 -14.33 7.12
C LYS A 118 -7.71 -14.10 6.75
N LEU A 119 -7.18 -12.87 6.90
CA LEU A 119 -5.76 -12.55 6.70
C LEU A 119 -4.86 -13.08 7.81
N LYS A 120 -5.43 -13.53 8.95
CA LYS A 120 -4.63 -14.08 10.04
C LYS A 120 -3.83 -15.30 9.55
N GLY A 121 -2.51 -15.24 9.71
CA GLY A 121 -1.62 -16.31 9.28
C GLY A 121 -1.25 -16.27 7.80
N TYR A 122 -1.53 -15.17 7.11
CA TYR A 122 -0.90 -14.86 5.84
C TYR A 122 0.48 -14.23 6.07
N GLU A 123 1.41 -14.58 5.20
CA GLU A 123 2.55 -13.75 4.84
C GLU A 123 2.08 -12.75 3.77
N ILE A 124 2.37 -11.46 3.92
CA ILE A 124 1.93 -10.44 2.97
C ILE A 124 3.13 -9.78 2.28
N VAL A 125 3.12 -9.81 0.94
CA VAL A 125 4.19 -9.25 0.10
C VAL A 125 3.60 -8.26 -0.89
N PHE A 126 4.24 -7.10 -1.00
CA PHE A 126 4.00 -6.12 -2.06
C PHE A 126 5.08 -6.23 -3.12
N ILE A 127 4.68 -6.12 -4.39
CA ILE A 127 5.58 -5.86 -5.52
C ILE A 127 5.15 -4.50 -6.07
N CYS A 128 6.02 -3.50 -5.89
CA CYS A 128 5.76 -2.13 -6.30
C CYS A 128 6.48 -1.82 -7.60
N ASP A 129 5.72 -1.43 -8.61
CA ASP A 129 6.25 -0.87 -9.84
C ASP A 129 6.87 0.50 -9.57
N ASP A 130 8.17 0.57 -9.79
CA ASP A 130 8.97 1.78 -9.71
C ASP A 130 9.66 2.09 -11.03
N SER A 131 9.05 1.67 -12.14
CA SER A 131 9.53 1.94 -13.50
C SER A 131 9.25 3.37 -13.94
N GLY A 132 9.93 3.83 -15.01
CA GLY A 132 9.81 5.21 -15.48
C GLY A 132 8.38 5.63 -15.88
N SER A 133 7.51 4.69 -16.28
CA SER A 133 6.10 4.99 -16.63
C SER A 133 5.31 5.53 -15.45
N MET A 134 5.69 5.17 -14.22
CA MET A 134 5.05 5.63 -12.99
C MET A 134 5.18 7.15 -12.75
N THR A 135 6.09 7.83 -13.47
CA THR A 135 6.18 9.30 -13.48
C THR A 135 5.05 9.98 -14.26
N ALA A 136 4.26 9.21 -15.01
CA ALA A 136 3.16 9.74 -15.78
C ALA A 136 2.11 10.38 -14.86
N PRO A 137 1.53 11.52 -15.27
CA PRO A 137 0.47 12.17 -14.51
C PRO A 137 -0.81 11.33 -14.52
N LEU A 138 -1.57 11.40 -13.43
CA LEU A 138 -2.92 10.86 -13.33
C LEU A 138 -3.96 11.95 -13.62
N GLY A 139 -4.96 11.59 -14.43
CA GLY A 139 -6.12 12.43 -14.71
C GLY A 139 -5.79 13.78 -15.33
N THR A 140 -6.79 14.65 -15.38
CA THR A 140 -6.63 16.02 -15.89
C THR A 140 -6.41 16.98 -14.72
N ASN A 141 -5.36 17.80 -14.80
CA ASN A 141 -5.12 18.80 -13.77
C ASN A 141 -6.19 19.91 -13.85
N ILE A 142 -7.10 19.93 -12.88
CA ILE A 142 -8.19 20.92 -12.82
C ILE A 142 -7.67 22.25 -12.25
N ASN A 143 -6.62 22.21 -11.42
CA ASN A 143 -6.03 23.39 -10.80
C ASN A 143 -4.58 23.59 -11.29
N PRO A 144 -4.31 24.57 -12.18
CA PRO A 144 -2.98 24.78 -12.74
C PRO A 144 -1.90 25.18 -11.70
N TYR A 145 -2.30 25.48 -10.46
CA TYR A 145 -1.40 25.80 -9.36
C TYR A 145 -1.08 24.60 -8.46
N GLU A 146 -1.77 23.47 -8.63
CA GLU A 146 -1.49 22.23 -7.91
C GLU A 146 -0.56 21.35 -8.73
N GLN A 147 0.40 20.72 -8.05
CA GLN A 147 1.24 19.70 -8.65
C GLN A 147 0.35 18.54 -9.08
N GLN A 148 0.41 18.20 -10.36
CA GLN A 148 -0.33 17.06 -10.89
C GLN A 148 0.19 15.79 -10.23
N ARG A 149 -0.72 15.01 -9.64
CA ARG A 149 -0.36 13.73 -9.03
C ARG A 149 0.10 12.77 -10.12
N THR A 150 1.12 12.00 -9.82
CA THR A 150 1.63 10.94 -10.70
C THR A 150 1.09 9.58 -10.28
N ARG A 151 1.23 8.58 -11.14
CA ARG A 151 0.95 7.18 -10.82
C ARG A 151 1.78 6.69 -9.62
N TRP A 152 3.01 7.17 -9.52
CA TRP A 152 3.87 6.95 -8.36
C TRP A 152 3.31 7.53 -7.06
N ASP A 153 2.71 8.74 -7.11
CA ASP A 153 2.09 9.35 -5.93
C ASP A 153 0.86 8.57 -5.44
N GLU A 154 0.08 8.01 -6.36
CA GLU A 154 -1.03 7.12 -6.03
C GLU A 154 -0.53 5.81 -5.43
N LEU A 155 0.45 5.15 -6.07
CA LEU A 155 1.04 3.91 -5.54
C LEU A 155 1.57 4.12 -4.13
N LYS A 156 2.39 5.15 -3.89
CA LYS A 156 2.94 5.45 -2.55
C LYS A 156 1.85 5.60 -1.51
N GLN A 157 0.78 6.33 -1.84
CA GLN A 157 -0.33 6.56 -0.92
C GLN A 157 -1.08 5.26 -0.63
N THR A 158 -1.47 4.53 -1.67
CA THR A 158 -2.23 3.29 -1.54
C THR A 158 -1.42 2.24 -0.77
N VAL A 159 -0.17 1.98 -1.19
CA VAL A 159 0.70 1.00 -0.52
C VAL A 159 0.95 1.39 0.93
N SER A 160 1.21 2.65 1.25
CA SER A 160 1.41 3.09 2.65
C SER A 160 0.20 2.73 3.54
N ILE A 161 -1.01 3.02 3.06
CA ILE A 161 -2.25 2.76 3.83
C ILE A 161 -2.51 1.26 3.95
N VAL A 162 -2.31 0.50 2.87
CA VAL A 162 -2.52 -0.96 2.87
C VAL A 162 -1.47 -1.63 3.76
N VAL A 163 -0.22 -1.18 3.77
CA VAL A 163 0.86 -1.67 4.67
C VAL A 163 0.50 -1.46 6.14
N ASP A 164 -0.03 -0.29 6.50
CA ASP A 164 -0.46 -0.01 7.88
C ASP A 164 -1.57 -0.96 8.33
N LEU A 165 -2.51 -1.34 7.45
CA LEU A 165 -3.54 -2.33 7.75
C LEU A 165 -3.00 -3.75 7.76
N ALA A 166 -2.24 -4.13 6.74
CA ALA A 166 -1.70 -5.48 6.56
C ALA A 166 -0.78 -5.88 7.73
N SER A 167 0.04 -4.95 8.22
CA SER A 167 0.96 -5.17 9.35
C SER A 167 0.23 -5.46 10.68
N VAL A 168 -1.08 -5.18 10.79
CA VAL A 168 -1.89 -5.60 11.95
C VAL A 168 -2.10 -7.12 11.98
N PHE A 169 -2.09 -7.77 10.81
CA PHE A 169 -2.32 -9.21 10.65
C PHE A 169 -1.03 -10.02 10.51
N ASP A 170 0.07 -9.38 10.16
CA ASP A 170 1.40 -9.98 10.01
C ASP A 170 2.37 -9.49 11.11
N PRO A 171 2.54 -10.24 12.22
CA PRO A 171 3.42 -9.84 13.32
C PRO A 171 4.90 -9.71 12.93
N ASP A 172 5.30 -10.42 11.87
CA ASP A 172 6.67 -10.43 11.37
C ASP A 172 6.94 -9.20 10.46
N GLY A 173 5.89 -8.43 10.13
CA GLY A 173 5.91 -7.32 9.19
C GLY A 173 5.73 -7.79 7.76
N VAL A 174 5.36 -6.87 6.86
CA VAL A 174 5.17 -7.16 5.44
C VAL A 174 6.46 -6.93 4.66
N ASP A 175 6.64 -7.60 3.53
CA ASP A 175 7.76 -7.33 2.65
C ASP A 175 7.34 -6.50 1.43
N VAL A 176 8.19 -5.56 1.03
CA VAL A 176 7.97 -4.67 -0.10
C VAL A 176 9.12 -4.84 -1.09
N TYR A 177 8.84 -5.52 -2.19
CA TYR A 177 9.73 -5.66 -3.34
C TYR A 177 9.46 -4.53 -4.32
N PHE A 178 10.50 -4.15 -5.05
CA PHE A 178 10.42 -3.17 -6.12
C PHE A 178 10.93 -3.77 -7.42
N LEU A 179 10.52 -3.22 -8.56
CA LEU A 179 10.96 -3.74 -9.86
C LEU A 179 12.41 -3.37 -10.19
N ASN A 180 12.86 -2.19 -9.77
CA ASN A 180 14.15 -1.60 -10.18
C ASN A 180 15.07 -1.25 -8.99
N ARG A 181 14.73 -1.68 -7.76
CA ARG A 181 15.57 -1.48 -6.56
C ARG A 181 15.42 -2.62 -5.55
N GLU A 182 16.30 -2.62 -4.56
CA GLU A 182 16.34 -3.65 -3.50
C GLU A 182 15.05 -3.65 -2.65
N PRO A 183 14.61 -4.84 -2.20
CA PRO A 183 13.41 -4.96 -1.36
C PRO A 183 13.63 -4.42 0.05
N MET A 184 12.55 -3.98 0.67
CA MET A 184 12.46 -3.70 2.10
C MET A 184 11.66 -4.80 2.80
N LEU A 185 12.31 -5.55 3.69
CA LEU A 185 11.69 -6.69 4.37
C LEU A 185 11.25 -6.31 5.78
N HIS A 186 10.23 -6.99 6.30
CA HIS A 186 9.71 -6.84 7.67
C HIS A 186 9.25 -5.42 8.02
N VAL A 187 8.66 -4.72 7.06
CA VAL A 187 8.08 -3.39 7.22
C VAL A 187 6.86 -3.48 8.14
N ARG A 188 6.84 -2.71 9.23
CA ARG A 188 5.74 -2.79 10.22
C ARG A 188 4.73 -1.65 10.15
N ASN A 189 5.06 -0.60 9.41
CA ASN A 189 4.22 0.57 9.21
C ASN A 189 4.77 1.40 8.03
N SER A 190 3.91 2.28 7.51
CA SER A 190 4.20 3.13 6.36
C SER A 190 5.35 4.10 6.56
N SER A 191 5.64 4.54 7.79
CA SER A 191 6.72 5.52 8.03
C SER A 191 8.10 4.97 7.67
N GLU A 192 8.29 3.65 7.71
CA GLU A 192 9.52 2.99 7.28
C GLU A 192 9.76 3.09 5.76
N LEU A 193 8.69 3.31 4.97
CA LEU A 193 8.75 3.43 3.52
C LEU A 193 9.06 4.85 3.04
N GLU A 194 8.99 5.86 3.91
CA GLU A 194 9.15 7.27 3.52
C GLU A 194 10.46 7.54 2.76
N THR A 195 11.56 6.92 3.22
CA THR A 195 12.88 7.15 2.59
C THR A 195 12.99 6.48 1.23
N ILE A 196 12.47 5.26 1.07
CA ILE A 196 12.54 4.56 -0.21
C ILE A 196 11.57 5.16 -1.23
N PHE A 197 10.39 5.61 -0.76
CA PHE A 197 9.39 6.28 -1.59
C PHE A 197 9.76 7.72 -1.97
N ALA A 198 10.74 8.32 -1.31
CA ALA A 198 11.32 9.59 -1.73
C ALA A 198 12.22 9.47 -2.98
N LEU A 199 12.59 8.25 -3.37
CA LEU A 199 13.29 8.01 -4.63
C LEU A 199 12.29 8.01 -5.80
N GLU A 200 12.65 8.71 -6.87
CA GLU A 200 11.84 8.73 -8.09
C GLU A 200 11.89 7.36 -8.79
N PRO A 201 10.81 6.94 -9.45
CA PRO A 201 10.77 5.71 -10.21
C PRO A 201 11.54 5.86 -11.53
N GLU A 202 12.27 4.83 -11.92
CA GLU A 202 13.09 4.78 -13.11
C GLU A 202 13.28 3.35 -13.61
N GLY A 203 13.67 3.19 -14.88
CA GLY A 203 13.94 1.87 -15.46
C GLY A 203 12.73 1.23 -16.14
N SER A 204 12.89 -0.05 -16.45
CA SER A 204 11.92 -0.90 -17.16
C SER A 204 10.88 -1.49 -16.20
N THR A 205 9.97 -2.34 -16.69
CA THR A 205 8.89 -2.96 -15.89
C THR A 205 9.09 -4.49 -15.73
N PRO A 206 10.20 -4.97 -15.11
CA PRO A 206 10.54 -6.39 -15.05
C PRO A 206 9.73 -7.16 -13.99
N ILE A 207 8.40 -7.21 -14.13
CA ILE A 207 7.50 -7.88 -13.17
C ILE A 207 7.83 -9.37 -13.03
N VAL A 208 8.06 -10.06 -14.15
CA VAL A 208 8.27 -11.51 -14.18
C VAL A 208 9.45 -11.98 -13.32
N PRO A 209 10.68 -11.44 -13.45
CA PRO A 209 11.79 -11.86 -12.61
C PRO A 209 11.57 -11.55 -11.12
N VAL A 210 10.98 -10.39 -10.77
CA VAL A 210 10.70 -10.04 -9.37
C VAL A 210 9.61 -10.93 -8.77
N PHE A 211 8.56 -11.25 -9.54
CA PHE A 211 7.52 -12.17 -9.09
C PHE A 211 8.10 -13.57 -8.81
N ARG A 212 8.97 -14.07 -9.69
CA ARG A 212 9.69 -15.35 -9.47
C ARG A 212 10.63 -15.28 -8.27
N GLN A 213 11.27 -14.13 -8.04
CA GLN A 213 12.08 -13.91 -6.84
C GLN A 213 11.23 -14.03 -5.58
N VAL A 214 10.07 -13.37 -5.51
CA VAL A 214 9.15 -13.48 -4.36
C VAL A 214 8.74 -14.94 -4.11
N LEU A 215 8.33 -15.68 -5.16
CA LEU A 215 8.00 -17.09 -5.04
C LEU A 215 9.17 -17.94 -4.52
N HIS A 216 10.40 -17.61 -4.94
CA HIS A 216 11.61 -18.29 -4.49
C HIS A 216 11.93 -17.98 -3.02
N ASP A 217 11.96 -16.70 -2.66
CA ASP A 217 12.34 -16.21 -1.34
C ASP A 217 11.33 -16.65 -0.27
N LYS A 218 10.04 -16.76 -0.65
CA LYS A 218 8.93 -17.18 0.23
C LYS A 218 8.58 -18.66 0.16
N ARG A 219 9.32 -19.47 -0.61
CA ARG A 219 9.01 -20.90 -0.82
C ARG A 219 8.87 -21.70 0.48
N ASN A 220 9.64 -21.34 1.51
CA ASN A 220 9.61 -22.05 2.80
C ASN A 220 8.40 -21.63 3.63
N GLN A 221 8.06 -20.35 3.61
CA GLN A 221 6.94 -19.75 4.32
C GLN A 221 5.60 -20.27 3.77
N ILE A 222 5.51 -20.50 2.45
CA ILE A 222 4.32 -21.08 1.81
C ILE A 222 3.96 -22.47 2.38
N TYR A 223 4.91 -23.22 2.95
CA TYR A 223 4.62 -24.49 3.62
C TYR A 223 3.94 -24.32 4.99
N GLU A 224 4.10 -23.16 5.63
CA GLU A 224 3.64 -22.88 7.00
C GLU A 224 2.42 -21.95 7.02
N ARG A 225 2.32 -21.06 6.04
CA ARG A 225 1.36 -19.95 5.95
C ARG A 225 0.92 -19.75 4.50
N ASN A 226 -0.24 -19.13 4.29
CA ASN A 226 -0.61 -18.66 2.96
C ASN A 226 0.21 -17.41 2.61
N LEU A 227 0.43 -17.13 1.33
CA LEU A 227 1.19 -15.98 0.83
C LEU A 227 0.28 -15.08 -0.01
N LEU A 228 -0.06 -13.88 0.49
CA LEU A 228 -0.75 -12.87 -0.31
C LEU A 228 0.29 -12.03 -1.05
N ILE A 229 0.18 -11.96 -2.38
CA ILE A 229 1.02 -11.08 -3.21
C ILE A 229 0.17 -9.93 -3.75
N LEU A 230 0.56 -8.70 -3.47
CA LEU A 230 -0.06 -7.48 -3.95
C LEU A 230 0.86 -6.83 -4.99
N LEU A 231 0.49 -6.86 -6.26
CA LEU A 231 1.27 -6.27 -7.34
C LEU A 231 0.67 -4.91 -7.72
N ALA A 232 1.32 -3.82 -7.36
CA ALA A 232 0.92 -2.47 -7.76
C ALA A 232 1.71 -2.03 -8.99
N THR A 233 1.04 -1.76 -10.11
CA THR A 233 1.68 -1.46 -11.42
C THR A 233 0.78 -0.64 -12.31
N ASP A 234 1.38 0.13 -13.23
CA ASP A 234 0.65 0.97 -14.18
C ASP A 234 0.60 0.42 -15.61
N GLY A 235 1.14 -0.77 -15.86
CA GLY A 235 1.24 -1.21 -17.24
C GLY A 235 1.72 -2.63 -17.53
N VAL A 236 2.42 -2.70 -18.66
CA VAL A 236 2.75 -3.92 -19.36
C VAL A 236 4.13 -4.40 -18.88
N PRO A 237 4.26 -5.63 -18.36
CA PRO A 237 5.57 -6.17 -17.99
C PRO A 237 6.52 -6.17 -19.18
N THR A 238 7.81 -5.94 -18.94
CA THR A 238 8.85 -5.95 -19.97
C THR A 238 9.93 -7.01 -19.72
N ASP A 239 10.48 -7.58 -20.79
CA ASP A 239 11.64 -8.48 -20.75
C ASP A 239 12.99 -7.71 -20.67
N GLU A 240 14.11 -8.44 -20.68
CA GLU A 240 15.47 -7.85 -20.67
C GLU A 240 15.78 -6.98 -21.89
N ARG A 241 14.95 -7.01 -22.93
CA ARG A 241 15.05 -6.19 -24.15
C ARG A 241 13.98 -5.09 -24.18
N GLU A 242 13.36 -4.82 -23.04
CA GLU A 242 12.29 -3.83 -22.86
C GLU A 242 11.07 -4.10 -23.79
N GLN A 243 10.84 -5.36 -24.17
CA GLN A 243 9.68 -5.78 -24.95
C GLN A 243 8.58 -6.32 -24.04
N SER A 244 7.32 -6.16 -24.46
CA SER A 244 6.16 -6.68 -23.71
C SER A 244 6.30 -8.18 -23.40
N ASP A 245 6.18 -8.53 -22.12
CA ASP A 245 6.33 -9.89 -21.59
C ASP A 245 5.06 -10.42 -20.89
N VAL A 246 3.89 -9.92 -21.33
CA VAL A 246 2.56 -10.27 -20.77
C VAL A 246 2.33 -11.79 -20.76
N ARG A 247 2.76 -12.48 -21.82
CA ARG A 247 2.58 -13.93 -21.96
C ARG A 247 3.36 -14.72 -20.91
N THR A 248 4.55 -14.25 -20.55
CA THR A 248 5.35 -14.93 -19.52
C THR A 248 4.77 -14.66 -18.15
N LEU A 249 4.29 -13.43 -17.88
CA LEU A 249 3.57 -13.14 -16.64
C LEU A 249 2.33 -14.02 -16.49
N GLU A 250 1.53 -14.18 -17.55
CA GLU A 250 0.38 -15.11 -17.53
C GLU A 250 0.82 -16.54 -17.20
N HIS A 251 1.91 -16.99 -17.82
CA HIS A 251 2.47 -18.31 -17.57
C HIS A 251 2.86 -18.49 -16.10
N VAL A 252 3.53 -17.50 -15.49
CA VAL A 252 3.89 -17.53 -14.07
C VAL A 252 2.64 -17.62 -13.20
N LEU A 253 1.65 -16.76 -13.42
CA LEU A 253 0.42 -16.69 -12.61
C LEU A 253 -0.41 -17.99 -12.66
N ARG A 254 -0.41 -18.70 -13.80
CA ARG A 254 -1.17 -19.95 -14.01
C ARG A 254 -0.41 -21.22 -13.65
N ASN A 255 0.90 -21.26 -13.94
CA ASN A 255 1.67 -22.51 -13.95
C ASN A 255 2.72 -22.56 -12.84
N GLU A 256 3.43 -21.46 -12.58
CA GLU A 256 4.54 -21.43 -11.62
C GLU A 256 4.09 -21.04 -10.20
N ARG A 257 3.05 -20.21 -10.07
CA ARG A 257 2.42 -19.85 -8.79
C ARG A 257 1.74 -21.08 -8.17
N ARG A 258 2.46 -21.81 -7.32
CA ARG A 258 2.01 -23.08 -6.73
C ARG A 258 2.38 -23.19 -5.23
N PRO A 259 1.47 -23.74 -4.41
CA PRO A 259 0.11 -24.17 -4.76
C PRO A 259 -0.84 -22.97 -4.86
N ILE A 260 -1.61 -22.90 -5.95
CA ILE A 260 -2.39 -21.70 -6.33
C ILE A 260 -3.36 -21.24 -5.23
N ASN A 261 -3.98 -22.18 -4.51
CA ASN A 261 -4.95 -21.88 -3.44
C ASN A 261 -4.31 -21.28 -2.18
N GLN A 262 -2.98 -21.34 -2.03
CA GLN A 262 -2.26 -20.73 -0.90
C GLN A 262 -1.58 -19.42 -1.30
N ILE A 263 -1.58 -19.06 -2.59
CA ILE A 263 -0.87 -17.88 -3.09
C ILE A 263 -1.85 -16.97 -3.84
N PRO A 264 -2.87 -16.39 -3.17
CA PRO A 264 -3.72 -15.39 -3.80
C PRO A 264 -2.92 -14.17 -4.23
N VAL A 265 -3.34 -13.57 -5.34
CA VAL A 265 -2.71 -12.38 -5.91
C VAL A 265 -3.78 -11.31 -6.09
N THR A 266 -3.47 -10.07 -5.72
CA THR A 266 -4.25 -8.90 -6.14
C THR A 266 -3.36 -8.00 -6.98
N ILE A 267 -3.82 -7.61 -8.16
CA ILE A 267 -3.14 -6.60 -8.99
C ILE A 267 -3.84 -5.27 -8.76
N ILE A 268 -3.10 -4.27 -8.30
CA ILE A 268 -3.57 -2.90 -8.07
C ILE A 268 -3.15 -2.09 -9.29
N ALA A 269 -4.10 -1.72 -10.14
CA ALA A 269 -3.82 -0.90 -11.31
C ALA A 269 -3.63 0.56 -10.90
N CYS A 270 -2.44 1.11 -11.17
CA CYS A 270 -2.09 2.51 -10.88
C CYS A 270 -2.08 3.34 -12.16
N THR A 271 -3.16 3.29 -12.96
CA THR A 271 -3.24 3.95 -14.26
C THR A 271 -4.67 4.35 -14.59
N ASP A 272 -4.81 5.43 -15.35
CA ASP A 272 -6.06 5.87 -15.97
C ASP A 272 -6.17 5.47 -17.46
N ASP A 273 -5.21 4.68 -17.96
CA ASP A 273 -5.21 4.14 -19.32
C ASP A 273 -5.70 2.69 -19.35
N ASP A 274 -7.01 2.53 -19.53
CA ASP A 274 -7.69 1.24 -19.65
C ASP A 274 -7.08 0.32 -20.73
N ASN A 275 -6.44 0.87 -21.77
CA ASN A 275 -5.92 0.06 -22.87
C ASN A 275 -4.70 -0.75 -22.43
N SER A 276 -3.80 -0.12 -21.66
CA SER A 276 -2.56 -0.74 -21.19
C SER A 276 -2.82 -1.91 -20.26
N MET A 277 -4.00 -1.97 -19.63
CA MET A 277 -4.40 -2.99 -18.65
C MET A 277 -5.52 -3.90 -19.12
N SER A 278 -6.04 -3.72 -20.34
CA SER A 278 -7.15 -4.52 -20.90
C SER A 278 -6.97 -6.04 -20.84
N TYR A 279 -5.72 -6.53 -20.78
CA TYR A 279 -5.42 -7.95 -20.64
C TYR A 279 -5.76 -8.50 -19.23
N LEU A 280 -5.70 -7.66 -18.20
CA LEU A 280 -5.98 -8.03 -16.81
C LEU A 280 -7.45 -8.39 -16.59
N ASN A 281 -8.37 -7.67 -17.23
CA ASN A 281 -9.82 -7.96 -17.16
C ASN A 281 -10.17 -9.39 -17.61
N ASN A 282 -9.36 -9.97 -18.51
CA ASN A 282 -9.53 -11.36 -18.93
C ASN A 282 -8.91 -12.34 -17.94
N TRP A 283 -7.84 -11.94 -17.25
CA TRP A 283 -7.13 -12.78 -16.29
C TRP A 283 -7.89 -12.92 -14.99
N ASP A 284 -8.43 -11.82 -14.48
CA ASP A 284 -9.31 -11.75 -13.32
C ASP A 284 -10.38 -12.87 -13.36
N LYS A 285 -11.08 -13.00 -14.49
CA LYS A 285 -12.13 -14.00 -14.69
C LYS A 285 -11.66 -15.44 -14.89
N GLN A 286 -10.38 -15.66 -15.20
CA GLN A 286 -9.88 -16.95 -15.68
C GLN A 286 -8.77 -17.56 -14.84
N ILE A 287 -8.10 -16.77 -14.00
CA ILE A 287 -7.00 -17.21 -13.16
C ILE A 287 -7.54 -17.31 -11.72
N PRO A 288 -7.61 -18.51 -11.13
CA PRO A 288 -8.13 -18.67 -9.77
C PRO A 288 -7.34 -17.85 -8.75
N ASN A 289 -8.02 -17.27 -7.75
CA ASN A 289 -7.40 -16.48 -6.69
C ASN A 289 -6.51 -15.35 -7.23
N LEU A 290 -6.96 -14.71 -8.30
CA LEU A 290 -6.41 -13.47 -8.83
C LEU A 290 -7.55 -12.47 -8.88
N ASP A 291 -7.35 -11.30 -8.27
CA ASP A 291 -8.27 -10.15 -8.36
C ASP A 291 -7.52 -8.97 -8.99
N VAL A 292 -8.21 -8.15 -9.76
CA VAL A 292 -7.69 -6.92 -10.34
C VAL A 292 -8.52 -5.76 -9.82
N VAL A 293 -7.86 -4.81 -9.18
CA VAL A 293 -8.49 -3.65 -8.54
C VAL A 293 -7.98 -2.39 -9.21
N ASP A 294 -8.90 -1.60 -9.76
CA ASP A 294 -8.60 -0.31 -10.38
C ASP A 294 -8.36 0.79 -9.33
N ASP A 295 -8.15 2.03 -9.78
CA ASP A 295 -8.13 3.17 -8.87
C ASP A 295 -9.46 3.29 -8.11
N TYR A 296 -9.43 3.87 -6.91
CA TYR A 296 -10.60 3.97 -6.02
C TYR A 296 -11.83 4.57 -6.71
N GLN A 297 -11.67 5.57 -7.59
CA GLN A 297 -12.82 6.22 -8.21
C GLN A 297 -13.45 5.35 -9.29
N SER A 298 -12.64 4.64 -10.07
CA SER A 298 -13.11 3.70 -11.08
C SER A 298 -13.76 2.49 -10.43
N GLU A 299 -13.08 1.85 -9.48
CA GLU A 299 -13.59 0.71 -8.71
C GLU A 299 -14.93 1.05 -8.02
N ARG A 300 -15.03 2.20 -7.37
CA ARG A 300 -16.27 2.63 -6.72
C ARG A 300 -17.42 2.80 -7.73
N LYS A 301 -17.14 3.35 -8.92
CA LYS A 301 -18.17 3.53 -9.96
C LYS A 301 -18.67 2.18 -10.47
N GLU A 302 -17.78 1.21 -10.66
CA GLU A 302 -18.13 -0.13 -11.12
C GLU A 302 -18.96 -0.89 -10.09
N ILE A 303 -18.53 -0.87 -8.82
CA ILE A 303 -19.31 -1.41 -7.70
C ILE A 303 -20.67 -0.73 -7.61
N GLN A 304 -20.77 0.59 -7.73
CA GLN A 304 -22.06 1.28 -7.69
C GLN A 304 -22.94 0.99 -8.91
N ALA A 305 -22.35 0.78 -10.09
CA ALA A 305 -23.08 0.35 -11.27
C ALA A 305 -23.68 -1.05 -11.07
N CYS A 306 -22.94 -1.95 -10.43
CA CYS A 306 -23.39 -3.31 -10.13
C CYS A 306 -24.35 -3.36 -8.94
N GLN A 307 -23.96 -2.84 -7.77
CA GLN A 307 -24.67 -2.92 -6.49
C GLN A 307 -25.80 -1.89 -6.33
N GLY A 308 -25.74 -0.78 -7.06
CA GLY A 308 -26.69 0.32 -7.00
C GLY A 308 -26.02 1.62 -6.55
N ARG A 309 -26.53 2.75 -7.05
CA ARG A 309 -25.91 4.07 -6.90
C ARG A 309 -25.63 4.47 -5.45
N ASP A 310 -26.47 4.03 -4.51
CA ASP A 310 -26.36 4.38 -3.09
C ASP A 310 -25.62 3.30 -2.27
N PHE A 311 -24.97 2.34 -2.93
CA PHE A 311 -24.19 1.32 -2.24
C PHE A 311 -23.02 1.99 -1.49
N PRO A 312 -22.90 1.76 -0.17
CA PRO A 312 -21.84 2.37 0.63
C PRO A 312 -20.52 1.66 0.34
N PHE A 313 -19.59 2.38 -0.29
CA PHE A 313 -18.24 1.93 -0.56
C PHE A 313 -17.28 3.11 -0.44
N GLY A 314 -16.64 3.21 0.72
CA GLY A 314 -15.66 4.25 1.04
C GLY A 314 -14.23 3.84 0.68
N PHE A 315 -13.28 4.77 0.86
CA PHE A 315 -11.87 4.47 0.63
C PHE A 315 -11.33 3.38 1.57
N GLY A 316 -11.81 3.32 2.82
CA GLY A 316 -11.46 2.20 3.71
C GLY A 316 -11.92 0.84 3.19
N ASP A 317 -13.12 0.78 2.59
CA ASP A 317 -13.65 -0.45 2.00
C ASP A 317 -12.84 -0.89 0.77
N TYR A 318 -12.37 0.08 -0.01
CA TYR A 318 -11.44 -0.13 -1.11
C TYR A 318 -10.11 -0.74 -0.65
N VAL A 319 -9.53 -0.22 0.43
CA VAL A 319 -8.33 -0.80 1.06
C VAL A 319 -8.58 -2.24 1.50
N VAL A 320 -9.77 -2.55 2.02
CA VAL A 320 -10.14 -3.95 2.34
C VAL A 320 -10.26 -4.80 1.08
N LYS A 321 -10.88 -4.29 -0.01
CA LYS A 321 -10.99 -5.03 -1.27
C LYS A 321 -9.60 -5.40 -1.81
N ILE A 322 -8.63 -4.48 -1.81
CA ILE A 322 -7.23 -4.77 -2.20
C ILE A 322 -6.67 -6.00 -1.49
N LEU A 323 -6.86 -6.09 -0.16
CA LEU A 323 -6.34 -7.20 0.63
C LEU A 323 -7.13 -8.50 0.45
N MET A 324 -8.42 -8.39 0.15
CA MET A 324 -9.36 -9.50 0.28
C MET A 324 -9.86 -10.07 -1.05
N GLY A 325 -9.76 -9.36 -2.17
CA GLY A 325 -10.34 -9.77 -3.44
C GLY A 325 -9.86 -11.15 -3.90
N GLY A 326 -8.54 -11.36 -3.98
CA GLY A 326 -7.98 -12.68 -4.33
C GLY A 326 -8.22 -13.80 -3.29
N ILE A 327 -8.64 -13.45 -2.08
CA ILE A 327 -8.82 -14.37 -0.93
C ILE A 327 -10.29 -14.77 -0.75
N ASP A 328 -11.20 -13.84 -0.95
CA ASP A 328 -12.58 -13.93 -0.54
C ASP A 328 -13.50 -13.46 -1.65
N SER A 329 -14.19 -14.44 -2.24
CA SER A 329 -15.07 -14.28 -3.38
C SER A 329 -16.19 -13.25 -3.17
N PHE A 330 -16.49 -12.85 -1.93
CA PHE A 330 -17.41 -11.75 -1.66
C PHE A 330 -16.89 -10.41 -2.22
N PHE A 331 -15.59 -10.11 -2.06
CA PHE A 331 -15.00 -8.85 -2.50
C PHE A 331 -14.73 -8.83 -4.00
N ASP A 332 -14.21 -9.94 -4.52
CA ASP A 332 -14.04 -10.26 -5.95
C ASP A 332 -15.33 -10.04 -6.76
N GLN A 333 -16.50 -10.32 -6.16
CA GLN A 333 -17.78 -10.20 -6.87
C GLN A 333 -18.49 -8.84 -6.70
N LEU A 334 -17.91 -7.88 -5.97
CA LEU A 334 -18.59 -6.61 -5.66
C LEU A 334 -18.92 -5.76 -6.89
N ASP A 335 -18.13 -5.85 -7.94
CA ASP A 335 -18.32 -5.16 -9.22
C ASP A 335 -18.97 -6.08 -10.27
N GLU A 336 -18.99 -7.40 -10.07
CA GLU A 336 -19.58 -8.35 -11.02
C GLU A 336 -21.03 -8.74 -10.75
N LYS A 337 -21.43 -8.91 -9.47
CA LYS A 337 -22.72 -9.50 -9.09
C LYS A 337 -23.31 -8.85 -7.86
N LYS A 338 -24.65 -8.68 -7.82
CA LYS A 338 -25.37 -8.23 -6.63
C LYS A 338 -25.03 -9.09 -5.41
N VAL A 339 -24.48 -8.47 -4.37
CA VAL A 339 -24.24 -9.10 -3.07
C VAL A 339 -25.27 -8.62 -2.05
N THR A 340 -25.55 -9.45 -1.04
CA THR A 340 -26.35 -9.02 0.11
C THR A 340 -25.40 -8.64 1.25
N LEU A 341 -25.44 -7.38 1.67
CA LEU A 341 -24.78 -6.95 2.91
C LEU A 341 -25.61 -7.47 4.10
N ASN A 342 -25.27 -8.65 4.61
CA ASN A 342 -25.85 -9.12 5.86
C ASN A 342 -25.38 -8.21 7.01
N SER A 343 -26.27 -7.96 7.98
CA SER A 343 -25.87 -7.23 9.19
C SER A 343 -24.80 -8.04 9.95
N PRO A 344 -23.86 -7.38 10.65
CA PRO A 344 -22.81 -8.07 11.41
C PRO A 344 -23.34 -9.14 12.38
N GLN A 345 -24.59 -9.03 12.83
CA GLN A 345 -25.21 -9.99 13.74
C GLN A 345 -25.57 -11.35 13.10
N GLN A 346 -25.71 -11.44 11.77
CA GLN A 346 -26.09 -12.69 11.09
C GLN A 346 -24.92 -13.63 10.77
N TRP A 347 -23.67 -13.13 10.80
CA TRP A 347 -22.49 -13.93 10.40
C TRP A 347 -21.98 -14.85 11.53
N ASN A 348 -22.26 -14.50 12.80
CA ASN A 348 -21.82 -15.28 13.96
C ASN A 348 -22.41 -16.70 14.04
N SER A 349 -23.42 -17.03 13.24
CA SER A 349 -24.04 -18.36 13.24
C SER A 349 -23.49 -19.33 12.19
N GLU A 350 -22.73 -18.89 11.19
CA GLU A 350 -22.34 -19.75 10.06
C GLU A 350 -20.87 -20.17 10.03
N ILE A 351 -19.95 -19.48 10.74
CA ILE A 351 -18.49 -19.70 10.57
C ILE A 351 -17.78 -20.40 11.76
N TYR A 352 -18.47 -20.79 12.83
CA TYR A 352 -17.84 -21.59 13.90
C TYR A 352 -18.19 -23.08 13.85
N ASN A 353 -17.54 -23.84 12.95
CA ASN A 353 -17.35 -25.27 13.15
C ASN A 353 -15.97 -25.72 12.63
N PRO A 354 -14.91 -25.63 13.45
CA PRO A 354 -13.54 -25.95 13.03
C PRO A 354 -13.22 -27.46 12.95
N PHE A 355 -14.22 -28.37 12.96
CA PHE A 355 -14.00 -29.82 13.01
C PHE A 355 -14.88 -30.67 12.06
N HIS A 356 -14.98 -30.30 10.78
CA HIS A 356 -15.40 -31.25 9.74
C HIS A 356 -14.34 -31.45 8.65
N GLY A 357 -13.16 -31.88 9.08
CA GLY A 357 -12.28 -32.71 8.25
C GLY A 357 -12.74 -34.16 8.36
N ASN A 358 -13.44 -34.66 7.35
CA ASN A 358 -13.67 -36.10 7.19
C ASN A 358 -12.33 -36.78 6.88
N TYR A 359 -11.66 -37.30 7.91
CA TYR A 359 -10.62 -38.30 7.71
C TYR A 359 -11.29 -39.64 7.37
N PRO A 360 -10.92 -40.33 6.28
CA PRO A 360 -11.39 -41.67 6.01
C PRO A 360 -10.83 -42.62 7.08
N THR A 361 -11.72 -43.26 7.84
CA THR A 361 -11.37 -44.36 8.73
C THR A 361 -11.01 -45.58 7.89
N TYR A 362 -9.79 -46.08 8.04
CA TYR A 362 -9.41 -47.39 7.56
C TYR A 362 -10.20 -48.46 8.32
N SER A 363 -10.89 -49.32 7.57
CA SER A 363 -11.40 -50.62 8.01
C SER A 363 -10.92 -51.70 7.05
#